data_AF-A0AA43QJM0-F1
#
_entry.id   AF-A0AA43QJM0-F1
#
_cell.length_a   1.000
_cell.length_b   1.000
_cell.length_c   1.000
_cell.angle_alpha   90.00
_cell.angle_beta   90.00
_cell.angle_gamma   90.00
#
_symmetry.space_group_name_H-M   'P 1'
#
loop_
_entity.id
_entity.type
_entity.pdbx_description
1 polymer ?
#
loop_
_entity_poly.entity_id
_entity_poly.type
_entity_poly.pdbx_seq_one_letter_code
_entity_poly.pdbx_strand_id
1 'polypeptide(L)'
;MTTLVPRGPYSQEELDRLYPKELKLQLVQIVRMKFSHLVPHFALPAPLTVQNTRDPSHLHPADPPSPPTHQLLRHGERSPVSARFQNAGLAPFWPYCHAARHLTSTILTTASPPPSDPTVFSPLPWRRRLETFGSHDASVLATGPSSSSSSSSSASHQQQQHGNICNLGELTDTGRLTTLALGQRLRRLYVDQLSYMPSAIPDADMIYLRATPMPRALESVQQAFWGLYPPSFRRSRGDEFPPPTVITRAPADETLFPNEANCRRFSQLMKAFGVRAAQRWNGSEEMEYLSGRIGKWMPEEMAGEVKVDGHPRLSGVMDTVNSTLAHGKATRLPGEFYEERVRRIIDMIGVEEWFAGYKESREYRQLGIGSLAGDVVARMVGRVERRGNDGVLEVGGAEGELGEGRGLGAFEGESWPPYTSHVAVELFKAEDREKVGGGQLDVAATATTAGEQQQMKPKRSSGMMAKLFGSGGSEAQIATEEGIARRPVSELSPSEKQKLDGFFVRVRYNDRPIIVPGCRPPGKHWQGDESFCTLEAFKSIVDKFTPRNWKSACVANLDQPTIPDEIEAPGYE
;
A
#
# COMPACT_ATOMS: atom_id res chain seq x y z
N MET A 1 15.51 -2.83 12.74
CA MET A 1 14.80 -3.82 13.61
C MET A 1 13.83 -4.61 12.75
N THR A 2 13.53 -5.87 13.09
CA THR A 2 12.77 -6.79 12.22
C THR A 2 11.24 -6.63 12.34
N THR A 3 10.75 -6.44 13.57
CA THR A 3 9.34 -6.18 13.88
C THR A 3 9.20 -4.74 14.34
N LEU A 4 8.11 -4.07 13.95
CA LEU A 4 7.85 -2.71 14.39
C LEU A 4 7.58 -2.73 15.89
N VAL A 5 8.37 -1.97 16.65
CA VAL A 5 8.06 -1.70 18.05
C VAL A 5 7.13 -0.49 18.07
N PRO A 6 5.83 -0.68 18.38
CA PRO A 6 4.90 0.44 18.36
C PRO A 6 5.22 1.41 19.49
N ARG A 7 5.06 2.70 19.22
CA ARG A 7 5.07 3.72 20.28
C ARG A 7 3.87 3.54 21.22
N GLY A 8 3.98 4.10 22.42
CA GLY A 8 2.82 4.34 23.28
C GLY A 8 1.81 5.31 22.62
N PRO A 9 0.59 5.42 23.17
CA PRO A 9 -0.38 6.42 22.73
C PRO A 9 0.21 7.83 22.74
N TYR A 10 -0.32 8.73 21.90
CA TYR A 10 0.06 10.14 21.97
C TYR A 10 -0.45 10.75 23.27
N SER A 11 0.40 11.50 23.96
CA SER A 11 -0.03 12.41 25.03
C SER A 11 -0.86 13.56 24.43
N GLN A 12 -1.62 14.28 25.27
CA GLN A 12 -2.37 15.44 24.79
C GLN A 12 -1.46 16.51 24.19
N GLU A 13 -0.29 16.75 24.78
CA GLU A 13 0.70 17.70 24.26
C GLU A 13 1.19 17.30 22.85
N GLU A 14 1.48 16.01 22.64
CA GLU A 14 1.84 15.51 21.32
C GLU A 14 0.68 15.64 20.32
N LEU A 15 -0.56 15.39 20.75
CA LEU A 15 -1.74 15.56 19.91
C LEU A 15 -1.93 17.03 19.52
N ASP A 16 -1.80 17.96 20.45
CA ASP A 16 -1.95 19.39 20.18
C ASP A 16 -0.89 19.89 19.19
N ARG A 17 0.32 19.33 19.25
CA ARG A 17 1.38 19.60 18.26
C ARG A 17 1.11 18.95 16.91
N LEU A 18 0.63 17.72 16.89
CA LEU A 18 0.39 16.95 15.66
C LEU A 18 -0.97 17.26 15.02
N TYR A 19 -1.90 17.87 15.71
CA TYR A 19 -3.24 18.14 15.19
C TYR A 19 -3.63 19.55 15.65
N PRO A 20 -2.94 20.59 15.13
CA PRO A 20 -3.17 21.97 15.54
C PRO A 20 -4.60 22.37 15.22
N LYS A 21 -5.20 23.18 16.10
CA LYS A 21 -6.63 23.52 16.07
C LYS A 21 -7.01 24.28 14.80
N GLU A 22 -6.06 24.99 14.20
CA GLU A 22 -6.20 25.75 12.97
C GLU A 22 -6.32 24.85 11.72
N LEU A 23 -5.98 23.56 11.83
CA LEU A 23 -5.99 22.59 10.73
C LEU A 23 -6.96 21.44 11.02
N LYS A 24 -8.08 21.43 10.29
CA LYS A 24 -9.08 20.36 10.38
C LYS A 24 -8.71 19.18 9.48
N LEU A 25 -8.52 18.00 10.07
CA LEU A 25 -8.30 16.75 9.34
C LEU A 25 -9.51 16.41 8.44
N GLN A 26 -9.24 16.16 7.16
CA GLN A 26 -10.25 15.96 6.10
C GLN A 26 -10.28 14.55 5.52
N LEU A 27 -9.12 13.89 5.48
CA LEU A 27 -8.93 12.58 4.87
C LEU A 27 -7.67 11.94 5.46
N VAL A 28 -7.74 10.64 5.73
CA VAL A 28 -6.61 9.81 6.15
C VAL A 28 -6.49 8.66 5.17
N GLN A 29 -5.30 8.49 4.59
CA GLN A 29 -4.93 7.36 3.77
C GLN A 29 -3.79 6.63 4.46
N ILE A 30 -4.03 5.42 4.97
CA ILE A 30 -2.97 4.58 5.52
C ILE A 30 -2.53 3.68 4.38
N VAL A 31 -1.24 3.67 4.11
CA VAL A 31 -0.68 3.17 2.88
C VAL A 31 0.40 2.10 3.15
N ARG A 32 0.37 1.01 2.35
CA ARG A 32 1.19 -0.20 2.48
C ARG A 32 2.56 -0.03 1.84
N MET A 33 3.54 -0.83 2.29
CA MET A 33 4.70 -1.24 1.47
C MET A 33 4.68 -2.75 1.11
N LYS A 34 5.07 -3.08 -0.11
CA LYS A 34 5.40 -4.43 -0.56
C LYS A 34 6.53 -4.40 -1.58
N PHE A 35 7.67 -4.92 -1.15
CA PHE A 35 8.77 -5.28 -2.04
C PHE A 35 8.52 -6.69 -2.59
N SER A 36 8.46 -6.80 -3.91
CA SER A 36 8.19 -8.06 -4.61
C SER A 36 9.40 -8.97 -4.56
N HIS A 37 9.29 -10.14 -3.93
CA HIS A 37 10.05 -11.32 -4.36
C HIS A 37 9.11 -12.15 -5.25
N LEU A 38 9.30 -12.10 -6.56
CA LEU A 38 8.66 -13.03 -7.49
C LEU A 38 9.68 -13.51 -8.52
N VAL A 39 9.97 -14.81 -8.49
CA VAL A 39 10.31 -15.58 -9.69
C VAL A 39 9.04 -16.40 -10.02
N PRO A 40 8.56 -16.40 -11.28
CA PRO A 40 7.16 -16.70 -11.62
C PRO A 40 6.94 -18.16 -12.02
N HIS A 41 5.68 -18.61 -12.09
CA HIS A 41 5.11 -19.41 -13.20
C HIS A 41 3.67 -19.82 -12.84
N PHE A 42 2.65 -19.25 -13.50
CA PHE A 42 1.37 -19.95 -13.69
C PHE A 42 0.70 -19.50 -14.99
N ALA A 43 0.30 -20.51 -15.76
CA ALA A 43 -0.33 -20.44 -17.07
C ALA A 43 -1.80 -19.98 -17.01
N LEU A 44 -2.25 -19.32 -18.08
CA LEU A 44 -3.64 -18.92 -18.32
C LEU A 44 -4.50 -20.12 -18.76
N PRO A 45 -5.85 -20.02 -18.66
CA PRO A 45 -6.61 -19.70 -19.88
C PRO A 45 -7.74 -18.66 -19.69
N ALA A 46 -8.16 -18.09 -20.83
CA ALA A 46 -9.18 -17.05 -21.01
C ALA A 46 -10.56 -17.66 -21.46
N PRO A 47 -11.52 -16.89 -22.00
CA PRO A 47 -12.48 -15.99 -21.31
C PRO A 47 -13.94 -16.30 -21.70
N LEU A 48 -14.94 -15.79 -20.97
CA LEU A 48 -16.32 -15.62 -21.50
C LEU A 48 -17.02 -14.38 -20.92
N THR A 49 -17.56 -13.58 -21.83
CA THR A 49 -18.28 -12.30 -21.66
C THR A 49 -19.79 -12.55 -21.76
N VAL A 50 -20.65 -11.86 -20.99
CA VAL A 50 -21.98 -11.36 -21.44
C VAL A 50 -22.46 -10.22 -20.51
N GLN A 51 -22.96 -9.14 -21.12
CA GLN A 51 -23.58 -7.93 -20.57
C GLN A 51 -25.05 -8.16 -20.17
N ASN A 52 -25.63 -7.36 -19.25
CA ASN A 52 -26.66 -6.33 -19.56
C ASN A 52 -27.35 -5.75 -18.28
N THR A 53 -27.91 -4.56 -18.51
CA THR A 53 -28.44 -3.44 -17.73
C THR A 53 -29.72 -3.60 -16.87
N ARG A 54 -29.88 -2.70 -15.86
CA ARG A 54 -31.05 -1.80 -15.56
C ARG A 54 -30.93 -1.21 -14.14
N ASP A 55 -30.67 0.09 -13.97
CA ASP A 55 -31.55 1.29 -13.89
C ASP A 55 -32.09 1.60 -12.46
N PRO A 56 -31.82 2.78 -11.86
CA PRO A 56 -31.93 3.05 -10.43
C PRO A 56 -33.14 3.93 -10.08
N SER A 57 -33.73 3.75 -8.89
CA SER A 57 -34.59 4.78 -8.31
C SER A 57 -34.62 4.74 -6.78
N HIS A 58 -34.60 5.95 -6.22
CA HIS A 58 -34.90 6.36 -4.84
C HIS A 58 -33.77 6.38 -3.81
N LEU A 59 -33.15 7.54 -3.59
CA LEU A 59 -32.74 7.99 -2.24
C LEU A 59 -32.83 9.53 -2.09
N HIS A 60 -33.59 9.96 -1.08
CA HIS A 60 -33.65 11.33 -0.55
C HIS A 60 -32.49 11.57 0.44
N PRO A 61 -32.14 12.84 0.75
CA PRO A 61 -30.84 13.19 1.32
C PRO A 61 -30.82 13.05 2.85
N ALA A 62 -29.77 12.43 3.40
CA ALA A 62 -29.46 12.44 4.82
C ALA A 62 -27.96 12.66 5.04
N ASP A 63 -27.68 13.67 5.86
CA ASP A 63 -26.47 14.02 6.62
C ASP A 63 -25.07 14.00 5.95
N PRO A 64 -24.21 14.98 6.28
CA PRO A 64 -22.87 15.06 5.69
C PRO A 64 -22.05 13.81 6.06
N PRO A 65 -21.47 13.11 5.07
CA PRO A 65 -20.68 11.91 5.33
C PRO A 65 -19.46 12.25 6.16
N SER A 66 -19.24 11.46 7.20
CA SER A 66 -17.98 11.44 7.93
C SER A 66 -16.82 11.23 6.94
N PRO A 67 -15.68 11.87 7.16
CA PRO A 67 -14.57 11.80 6.22
C PRO A 67 -14.03 10.36 6.07
N PRO A 68 -13.79 9.87 4.84
CA PRO A 68 -13.33 8.50 4.63
C PRO A 68 -11.92 8.31 5.21
N THR A 69 -11.68 7.12 5.75
CA THR A 69 -10.34 6.65 6.16
C THR A 69 -10.00 5.44 5.33
N HIS A 70 -8.77 5.37 4.83
CA HIS A 70 -8.33 4.27 3.98
C HIS A 70 -7.22 3.48 4.67
N GLN A 71 -7.20 2.16 4.50
CA GLN A 71 -6.26 1.28 5.21
C GLN A 71 -5.50 0.32 4.30
N LEU A 72 -4.20 0.55 4.17
CA LEU A 72 -3.20 -0.30 3.52
C LEU A 72 -1.94 -0.27 4.41
N LEU A 73 -1.37 -1.43 4.73
CA LEU A 73 -0.21 -1.56 5.64
C LEU A 73 0.71 -2.69 5.17
N ARG A 74 2.01 -2.64 5.49
CA ARG A 74 2.87 -3.81 5.25
C ARG A 74 2.34 -4.96 6.08
N HIS A 75 2.26 -6.14 5.46
CA HIS A 75 1.83 -7.34 6.16
C HIS A 75 2.62 -7.60 7.45
N GLY A 76 1.99 -8.31 8.38
CA GLY A 76 2.66 -8.75 9.60
C GLY A 76 3.75 -9.80 9.36
N GLU A 77 4.29 -10.31 10.45
CA GLU A 77 5.27 -11.39 10.47
C GLU A 77 4.80 -12.60 9.65
N ARG A 78 5.73 -13.20 8.92
CA ARG A 78 5.49 -14.37 8.07
C ARG A 78 6.63 -15.37 8.18
N SER A 79 6.38 -16.60 7.74
CA SER A 79 7.44 -17.54 7.41
C SER A 79 8.34 -16.99 6.28
N PRO A 80 9.58 -17.48 6.13
CA PRO A 80 10.44 -17.09 5.02
C PRO A 80 9.81 -17.50 3.68
N VAL A 81 10.13 -16.80 2.59
CA VAL A 81 9.55 -17.09 1.26
C VAL A 81 10.18 -18.31 0.59
N SER A 82 11.27 -18.83 1.14
CA SER A 82 11.92 -20.07 0.68
C SER A 82 12.58 -20.76 1.86
N ALA A 83 12.66 -22.09 1.83
CA ALA A 83 13.47 -22.85 2.76
C ALA A 83 14.95 -22.64 2.46
N ARG A 84 15.73 -22.22 3.46
CA ARG A 84 17.18 -22.00 3.41
C ARG A 84 17.82 -22.45 4.71
N PHE A 85 19.13 -22.67 4.70
CA PHE A 85 19.95 -22.98 5.88
C PHE A 85 19.50 -24.23 6.67
N GLN A 86 19.01 -25.25 5.97
CA GLN A 86 18.71 -26.56 6.57
C GLN A 86 19.99 -27.20 7.15
N ASN A 87 21.15 -26.96 6.52
CA ASN A 87 22.47 -27.32 7.05
C ASN A 87 22.79 -26.64 8.40
N ALA A 88 22.17 -25.49 8.70
CA ALA A 88 22.24 -24.80 9.99
C ALA A 88 21.18 -25.27 11.01
N GLY A 89 20.46 -26.35 10.71
CA GLY A 89 19.39 -26.89 11.55
C GLY A 89 18.06 -26.15 11.42
N LEU A 90 17.91 -25.22 10.48
CA LEU A 90 16.65 -24.51 10.27
C LEU A 90 15.64 -25.41 9.52
N ALA A 91 14.54 -25.78 10.19
CA ALA A 91 13.50 -26.57 9.56
C ALA A 91 12.84 -25.81 8.38
N PRO A 92 12.51 -26.51 7.27
CA PRO A 92 11.91 -25.88 6.09
C PRO A 92 10.48 -25.38 6.33
N PHE A 93 9.74 -26.03 7.23
CA PHE A 93 8.35 -25.71 7.55
C PHE A 93 8.19 -25.31 9.02
N TRP A 94 7.32 -24.34 9.29
CA TRP A 94 7.29 -23.66 10.59
C TRP A 94 5.90 -23.78 11.25
N PRO A 95 5.81 -24.09 12.55
CA PRO A 95 4.55 -24.39 13.25
C PRO A 95 3.88 -23.14 13.84
N TYR A 96 3.82 -22.04 13.11
CA TYR A 96 3.31 -20.74 13.59
C TYR A 96 2.02 -20.27 12.91
N CYS A 97 1.30 -21.19 12.25
CA CYS A 97 0.09 -20.88 11.49
C CYS A 97 -1.10 -21.70 12.03
N HIS A 98 -1.53 -21.43 13.26
CA HIS A 98 -2.71 -22.05 13.85
C HIS A 98 -3.98 -21.77 13.03
N ALA A 99 -4.02 -20.65 12.31
CA ALA A 99 -5.09 -20.32 11.37
C ALA A 99 -5.37 -21.43 10.34
N ALA A 100 -4.38 -22.27 10.01
CA ALA A 100 -4.55 -23.42 9.12
C ALA A 100 -5.57 -24.45 9.64
N ARG A 101 -5.97 -24.40 10.91
CA ARG A 101 -6.99 -25.25 11.53
C ARG A 101 -8.41 -24.67 11.50
N HIS A 102 -8.54 -23.41 11.09
CA HIS A 102 -9.76 -22.61 11.22
C HIS A 102 -10.14 -21.96 9.87
N LEU A 103 -9.82 -22.61 8.76
CA LEU A 103 -10.10 -22.09 7.43
C LEU A 103 -11.60 -22.22 7.14
N THR A 104 -12.13 -21.28 6.36
CA THR A 104 -13.53 -21.29 5.92
C THR A 104 -13.58 -21.01 4.42
N SER A 105 -14.32 -21.83 3.68
CA SER A 105 -14.58 -21.63 2.25
C SER A 105 -16.05 -21.34 2.00
N THR A 106 -16.35 -20.62 0.92
CA THR A 106 -17.73 -20.44 0.43
C THR A 106 -18.11 -21.62 -0.46
N ILE A 107 -19.18 -22.34 -0.12
CA ILE A 107 -19.67 -23.52 -0.85
C ILE A 107 -21.08 -23.27 -1.37
N LEU A 108 -21.32 -23.61 -2.63
CA LEU A 108 -22.63 -23.56 -3.25
C LEU A 108 -23.49 -24.75 -2.77
N THR A 109 -24.69 -24.46 -2.30
CA THR A 109 -25.68 -25.43 -1.82
C THR A 109 -27.02 -25.22 -2.53
N THR A 110 -27.80 -26.27 -2.68
CA THR A 110 -29.16 -26.20 -3.24
C THR A 110 -30.18 -26.25 -2.11
N ALA A 111 -31.11 -25.29 -2.09
CA ALA A 111 -32.23 -25.32 -1.15
C ALA A 111 -33.26 -26.39 -1.58
N SER A 112 -33.81 -27.14 -0.62
CA SER A 112 -34.91 -28.09 -0.85
C SER A 112 -36.10 -27.75 0.07
N PRO A 113 -37.32 -27.49 -0.45
CA PRO A 113 -37.71 -27.40 -1.87
C PRO A 113 -37.19 -26.12 -2.55
N PRO A 114 -37.09 -26.05 -3.88
CA PRO A 114 -36.42 -24.95 -4.58
C PRO A 114 -37.25 -23.65 -4.53
N PRO A 115 -36.76 -22.56 -3.93
CA PRO A 115 -37.29 -21.23 -4.18
C PRO A 115 -36.86 -20.75 -5.58
N SER A 116 -37.37 -19.59 -6.01
CA SER A 116 -37.09 -18.97 -7.31
C SER A 116 -35.60 -18.67 -7.59
N ASP A 117 -34.74 -18.75 -6.58
CA ASP A 117 -33.28 -18.74 -6.69
C ASP A 117 -32.72 -20.04 -6.08
N PRO A 118 -32.26 -21.00 -6.90
CA PRO A 118 -31.91 -22.36 -6.45
C PRO A 118 -30.55 -22.46 -5.74
N THR A 119 -29.78 -21.36 -5.67
CA THR A 119 -28.38 -21.37 -5.24
C THR A 119 -28.15 -20.57 -3.97
N VAL A 120 -27.81 -21.26 -2.86
CA VAL A 120 -27.47 -20.64 -1.58
C VAL A 120 -25.98 -20.87 -1.29
N PHE A 121 -25.23 -19.81 -0.95
CA PHE A 121 -23.84 -19.94 -0.51
C PHE A 121 -23.77 -20.17 1.00
N SER A 122 -23.03 -21.20 1.43
CA SER A 122 -22.83 -21.56 2.83
C SER A 122 -21.34 -21.62 3.19
N PRO A 123 -20.94 -21.26 4.43
CA PRO A 123 -19.56 -21.44 4.88
C PRO A 123 -19.25 -22.91 5.17
N LEU A 124 -18.10 -23.40 4.71
CA LEU A 124 -17.54 -24.71 5.06
C LEU A 124 -16.27 -24.53 5.89
N PRO A 125 -16.28 -24.84 7.19
CA PRO A 125 -15.08 -24.92 8.01
C PRO A 125 -14.21 -26.11 7.59
N TRP A 126 -12.90 -25.89 7.46
CA TRP A 126 -11.94 -26.92 7.12
C TRP A 126 -10.55 -26.62 7.69
N ARG A 127 -9.64 -27.58 7.53
CA ARG A 127 -8.26 -27.51 8.04
C ARG A 127 -7.28 -27.96 6.96
N ARG A 128 -6.13 -27.30 6.89
CA ARG A 128 -5.04 -27.62 5.98
C ARG A 128 -3.95 -28.43 6.68
N ARG A 129 -3.42 -29.41 5.97
CA ARG A 129 -2.13 -30.05 6.23
C ARG A 129 -1.30 -29.94 4.96
N LEU A 130 0.02 -29.81 5.11
CA LEU A 130 0.93 -29.77 3.96
C LEU A 130 1.60 -31.12 3.79
N GLU A 131 1.76 -31.51 2.53
CA GLU A 131 2.61 -32.62 2.13
C GLU A 131 3.94 -32.07 1.60
N THR A 132 5.00 -32.85 1.76
CA THR A 132 6.33 -32.59 1.22
C THR A 132 7.00 -33.92 0.86
N PHE A 133 8.18 -33.85 0.25
CA PHE A 133 8.94 -35.03 -0.13
C PHE A 133 9.66 -35.63 1.07
N GLY A 134 9.42 -36.92 1.32
CA GLY A 134 10.17 -37.78 2.23
C GLY A 134 11.28 -38.53 1.50
N SER A 135 11.69 -39.68 2.04
CA SER A 135 12.66 -40.56 1.38
C SER A 135 12.13 -41.03 0.03
N HIS A 136 12.96 -40.96 -1.02
CA HIS A 136 12.62 -41.37 -2.39
C HIS A 136 11.36 -40.68 -2.94
N ASP A 137 11.20 -39.38 -2.63
CA ASP A 137 10.08 -38.55 -3.05
C ASP A 137 8.70 -39.08 -2.61
N ALA A 138 8.64 -39.92 -1.58
CA ALA A 138 7.39 -40.34 -0.98
C ALA A 138 6.63 -39.14 -0.39
N SER A 139 5.32 -39.07 -0.60
CA SER A 139 4.48 -38.05 0.03
C SER A 139 4.44 -38.25 1.55
N VAL A 140 4.95 -37.28 2.29
CA VAL A 140 4.87 -37.26 3.76
C VAL A 140 4.28 -35.94 4.23
N LEU A 141 3.67 -35.93 5.42
CA LEU A 141 3.20 -34.69 6.02
C LEU A 141 4.39 -33.82 6.44
N ALA A 142 4.32 -32.53 6.09
CA ALA A 142 5.29 -31.55 6.53
C ALA A 142 5.22 -31.38 8.05
N THR A 143 6.38 -31.28 8.68
CA THR A 143 6.54 -31.08 10.13
C THR A 143 7.39 -29.86 10.42
N GLY A 144 7.11 -29.20 11.54
CA GLY A 144 7.95 -28.14 12.07
C GLY A 144 9.25 -28.67 12.70
N PRO A 145 10.10 -27.78 13.28
CA PRO A 145 11.15 -28.22 14.18
C PRO A 145 10.50 -29.06 15.29
N SER A 146 10.82 -30.35 15.34
CA SER A 146 10.32 -31.25 16.36
C SER A 146 10.90 -30.81 17.71
N SER A 147 10.05 -30.68 18.74
CA SER A 147 10.52 -31.01 20.08
C SER A 147 10.85 -32.50 20.01
N SER A 148 12.11 -32.84 19.82
CA SER A 148 12.67 -34.19 19.64
C SER A 148 12.41 -35.15 20.81
N SER A 149 11.41 -34.89 21.65
CA SER A 149 11.12 -35.60 22.90
C SER A 149 9.66 -36.00 23.12
N SER A 150 8.69 -35.65 22.28
CA SER A 150 7.30 -36.12 22.50
C SER A 150 7.02 -37.38 21.67
N SER A 151 7.43 -38.54 22.19
CA SER A 151 6.91 -39.88 21.84
C SER A 151 5.43 -40.07 22.19
N SER A 152 4.70 -38.98 22.47
CA SER A 152 3.27 -38.99 22.70
C SER A 152 2.55 -39.34 21.39
N SER A 153 2.11 -40.60 21.32
CA SER A 153 1.20 -41.14 20.32
C SER A 153 -0.25 -40.62 20.46
N SER A 154 -0.51 -39.64 21.33
CA SER A 154 -1.86 -39.09 21.47
C SER A 154 -2.29 -38.35 20.20
N ALA A 155 -3.51 -38.65 19.75
CA ALA A 155 -4.10 -38.05 18.55
C ALA A 155 -4.15 -36.52 18.61
N SER A 156 -4.26 -35.93 19.82
CA SER A 156 -4.21 -34.49 20.05
C SER A 156 -2.83 -33.88 19.79
N HIS A 157 -1.74 -34.56 20.20
CA HIS A 157 -0.37 -34.13 19.91
C HIS A 157 -0.04 -34.20 18.43
N GLN A 158 -0.39 -35.31 17.75
CA GLN A 158 -0.19 -35.43 16.30
C GLN A 158 -1.01 -34.39 15.52
N GLN A 159 -2.20 -34.03 15.98
CA GLN A 159 -3.04 -33.03 15.35
C GLN A 159 -2.47 -31.60 15.50
N GLN A 160 -1.79 -31.29 16.60
CA GLN A 160 -1.09 -30.02 16.79
C GLN A 160 0.22 -29.94 15.98
N GLN A 161 1.00 -31.04 15.93
CA GLN A 161 2.29 -31.07 15.22
C GLN A 161 2.16 -30.85 13.71
N HIS A 162 1.11 -31.37 13.07
CA HIS A 162 0.89 -31.25 11.62
C HIS A 162 -0.13 -30.18 11.24
N GLY A 163 -0.93 -29.69 12.19
CA GLY A 163 -2.06 -28.81 11.92
C GLY A 163 -1.71 -27.32 11.84
N ASN A 164 -0.54 -26.91 12.34
CA ASN A 164 -0.16 -25.50 12.48
C ASN A 164 0.93 -25.06 11.48
N ILE A 165 1.14 -25.84 10.42
CA ILE A 165 2.29 -25.67 9.53
C ILE A 165 2.03 -24.59 8.48
N CYS A 166 2.91 -23.59 8.49
CA CYS A 166 2.93 -22.51 7.52
C CYS A 166 3.41 -22.99 6.14
N ASN A 167 2.74 -22.52 5.08
CA ASN A 167 3.32 -22.38 3.74
C ASN A 167 4.48 -21.39 3.78
N LEU A 168 5.33 -21.44 2.76
CA LEU A 168 6.40 -20.45 2.57
C LEU A 168 5.79 -19.06 2.30
N GLY A 169 6.26 -18.06 3.02
CA GLY A 169 5.76 -16.68 2.93
C GLY A 169 4.32 -16.49 3.44
N GLU A 170 3.77 -17.40 4.24
CA GLU A 170 2.44 -17.29 4.86
C GLU A 170 2.47 -16.39 6.10
N LEU A 171 1.42 -15.59 6.28
CA LEU A 171 1.24 -14.78 7.48
C LEU A 171 1.14 -15.70 8.71
N THR A 172 1.98 -15.48 9.70
CA THR A 172 1.93 -16.26 10.95
C THR A 172 0.96 -15.64 11.93
N ASP A 173 0.68 -16.35 13.03
CA ASP A 173 -0.20 -15.83 14.07
C ASP A 173 0.39 -14.58 14.74
N THR A 174 1.73 -14.49 14.85
CA THR A 174 2.40 -13.24 15.24
C THR A 174 2.02 -12.10 14.29
N GLY A 175 2.05 -12.35 12.98
CA GLY A 175 1.67 -11.35 11.98
C GLY A 175 0.21 -10.93 12.06
N ARG A 176 -0.70 -11.86 12.38
CA ARG A 176 -2.11 -11.54 12.64
C ARG A 176 -2.27 -10.67 13.89
N LEU A 177 -1.54 -10.98 14.96
CA LEU A 177 -1.57 -10.22 16.21
C LEU A 177 -1.03 -8.80 16.05
N THR A 178 0.11 -8.62 15.36
CA THR A 178 0.70 -7.28 15.20
C THR A 178 -0.15 -6.38 14.30
N THR A 179 -0.77 -6.95 13.26
CA THR A 179 -1.68 -6.21 12.36
C THR A 179 -3.02 -5.88 13.02
N LEU A 180 -3.56 -6.79 13.85
CA LEU A 180 -4.69 -6.49 14.73
C LEU A 180 -4.36 -5.32 15.68
N ALA A 181 -3.18 -5.36 16.31
CA ALA A 181 -2.71 -4.31 17.20
C ALA A 181 -2.53 -2.96 16.46
N LEU A 182 -2.14 -2.97 15.18
CA LEU A 182 -2.14 -1.77 14.35
C LEU A 182 -3.55 -1.20 14.21
N GLY A 183 -4.55 -2.02 13.89
CA GLY A 183 -5.96 -1.62 13.87
C GLY A 183 -6.41 -0.94 15.16
N GLN A 184 -6.06 -1.53 16.31
CA GLN A 184 -6.36 -0.96 17.62
C GLN A 184 -5.68 0.39 17.87
N ARG A 185 -4.42 0.59 17.42
CA ARG A 185 -3.75 1.88 17.51
C ARG A 185 -4.42 2.95 16.66
N LEU A 186 -4.87 2.57 15.46
CA LEU A 186 -5.59 3.46 14.56
C LEU A 186 -6.94 3.87 15.15
N ARG A 187 -7.64 2.94 15.82
CA ARG A 187 -8.86 3.25 16.59
C ARG A 187 -8.56 4.28 17.67
N ARG A 188 -7.56 4.02 18.52
CA ARG A 188 -7.18 4.94 19.59
C ARG A 188 -6.93 6.35 19.07
N LEU A 189 -6.18 6.48 17.98
CA LEU A 189 -5.89 7.78 17.40
C LEU A 189 -7.12 8.43 16.76
N TYR A 190 -7.69 7.79 15.74
CA TYR A 190 -8.68 8.45 14.87
C TYR A 190 -10.10 8.43 15.41
N VAL A 191 -10.43 7.49 16.30
CA VAL A 191 -11.74 7.39 16.94
C VAL A 191 -11.68 7.98 18.35
N ASP A 192 -10.81 7.44 19.21
CA ASP A 192 -10.87 7.74 20.64
C ASP A 192 -10.25 9.10 21.00
N GLN A 193 -9.09 9.44 20.43
CA GLN A 193 -8.33 10.66 20.76
C GLN A 193 -8.76 11.86 19.91
N LEU A 194 -8.89 11.67 18.59
CA LEU A 194 -9.21 12.77 17.66
C LEU A 194 -10.71 12.94 17.41
N SER A 195 -11.54 11.94 17.74
CA SER A 195 -12.97 11.92 17.39
C SER A 195 -13.23 12.23 15.91
N TYR A 196 -12.28 11.89 15.04
CA TYR A 196 -12.35 12.15 13.61
C TYR A 196 -13.25 11.14 12.91
N MET A 197 -13.15 9.87 13.32
CA MET A 197 -14.02 8.80 12.90
C MET A 197 -15.09 8.49 13.96
N PRO A 198 -16.28 7.99 13.55
CA PRO A 198 -17.34 7.69 14.50
C PRO A 198 -16.96 6.52 15.42
N SER A 199 -17.53 6.51 16.63
CA SER A 199 -17.26 5.43 17.60
C SER A 199 -17.77 4.06 17.12
N ALA A 200 -18.82 4.04 16.31
CA ALA A 200 -19.38 2.86 15.67
C ALA A 200 -19.83 3.16 14.24
N ILE A 201 -19.79 2.15 13.38
CA ILE A 201 -20.16 2.26 11.96
C ILE A 201 -21.37 1.38 11.63
N PRO A 202 -22.30 1.84 10.78
CA PRO A 202 -23.42 1.03 10.30
C PRO A 202 -23.11 0.15 9.10
N ASP A 203 -22.11 0.54 8.31
CA ASP A 203 -21.57 -0.22 7.20
C ASP A 203 -20.04 -0.06 7.16
N ALA A 204 -19.36 -0.96 6.47
CA ALA A 204 -17.92 -0.90 6.29
C ALA A 204 -17.49 -0.06 5.08
N ASP A 205 -18.41 0.31 4.20
CA ASP A 205 -18.13 1.08 2.97
C ASP A 205 -17.77 2.54 3.27
N MET A 206 -18.00 3.00 4.50
CA MET A 206 -17.39 4.22 5.06
C MET A 206 -15.84 4.19 5.05
N ILE A 207 -15.24 3.00 4.93
CA ILE A 207 -13.80 2.76 4.95
C ILE A 207 -13.40 2.05 3.67
N TYR A 208 -12.55 2.69 2.88
CA TYR A 208 -11.98 2.05 1.72
C TYR A 208 -10.88 1.08 2.14
N LEU A 209 -11.12 -0.22 1.91
CA LEU A 209 -10.13 -1.27 2.13
C LEU A 209 -9.64 -1.79 0.78
N ARG A 210 -8.32 -1.87 0.59
CA ARG A 210 -7.74 -2.52 -0.59
C ARG A 210 -6.54 -3.37 -0.19
N ALA A 211 -6.34 -4.47 -0.90
CA ALA A 211 -5.19 -5.34 -0.69
C ALA A 211 -4.63 -5.80 -2.04
N THR A 212 -3.35 -6.18 -2.02
CA THR A 212 -2.78 -6.93 -3.15
C THR A 212 -3.38 -8.33 -3.19
N PRO A 213 -3.34 -9.03 -4.33
CA PRO A 213 -3.73 -10.45 -4.44
C PRO A 213 -2.94 -11.43 -3.55
N MET A 214 -1.93 -10.98 -2.80
CA MET A 214 -1.22 -11.85 -1.86
C MET A 214 -2.05 -12.15 -0.62
N PRO A 215 -2.28 -13.42 -0.28
CA PRO A 215 -3.10 -13.81 0.89
C PRO A 215 -2.66 -13.14 2.20
N ARG A 216 -1.35 -13.17 2.50
CA ARG A 216 -0.80 -12.52 3.72
C ARG A 216 -1.12 -11.04 3.84
N ALA A 217 -1.31 -10.34 2.73
CA ALA A 217 -1.64 -8.92 2.73
C ALA A 217 -3.13 -8.68 2.96
N LEU A 218 -3.96 -9.45 2.28
CA LEU A 218 -5.41 -9.45 2.48
C LEU A 218 -5.74 -9.74 3.95
N GLU A 219 -5.15 -10.80 4.52
CA GLU A 219 -5.33 -11.15 5.93
C GLU A 219 -4.87 -10.02 6.86
N SER A 220 -3.76 -9.34 6.55
CA SER A 220 -3.27 -8.21 7.36
C SER A 220 -4.23 -7.02 7.36
N VAL A 221 -4.84 -6.70 6.21
CA VAL A 221 -5.88 -5.66 6.10
C VAL A 221 -7.12 -6.06 6.88
N GLN A 222 -7.55 -7.32 6.79
CA GLN A 222 -8.68 -7.84 7.56
C GLN A 222 -8.44 -7.74 9.07
N GLN A 223 -7.23 -8.10 9.56
CA GLN A 223 -6.87 -7.98 10.97
C GLN A 223 -6.84 -6.52 11.43
N ALA A 224 -6.29 -5.62 10.62
CA ALA A 224 -6.25 -4.20 10.96
C ALA A 224 -7.64 -3.55 10.95
N PHE A 225 -8.53 -3.93 10.04
CA PHE A 225 -9.94 -3.52 10.09
C PHE A 225 -10.63 -4.09 11.34
N TRP A 226 -10.37 -5.35 11.67
CA TRP A 226 -10.91 -5.99 12.88
C TRP A 226 -10.50 -5.29 14.17
N GLY A 227 -9.26 -4.79 14.23
CA GLY A 227 -8.77 -4.00 15.36
C GLY A 227 -9.34 -2.58 15.41
N LEU A 228 -9.61 -1.99 14.24
CA LEU A 228 -10.13 -0.64 14.09
C LEU A 228 -11.62 -0.53 14.48
N TYR A 229 -12.43 -1.45 13.94
CA TYR A 229 -13.85 -1.61 14.27
C TYR A 229 -14.12 -3.08 14.56
N PRO A 230 -13.90 -3.55 15.80
CA PRO A 230 -14.31 -4.90 16.18
C PRO A 230 -15.85 -5.02 16.19
N PRO A 231 -16.42 -6.24 16.21
CA PRO A 231 -17.87 -6.47 16.09
C PRO A 231 -18.73 -5.63 17.05
N SER A 232 -18.26 -5.34 18.26
CA SER A 232 -18.97 -4.50 19.24
C SER A 232 -19.21 -3.05 18.80
N PHE A 233 -18.49 -2.57 17.77
CA PHE A 233 -18.63 -1.22 17.21
C PHE A 233 -19.19 -1.22 15.78
N ARG A 234 -19.80 -2.33 15.35
CA ARG A 234 -20.46 -2.47 14.05
C ARG A 234 -21.97 -2.51 14.27
N ARG A 235 -22.63 -1.35 14.17
CA ARG A 235 -24.06 -1.16 14.50
C ARG A 235 -24.92 -1.25 13.25
N SER A 236 -25.39 -2.43 12.88
CA SER A 236 -26.30 -2.54 11.73
C SER A 236 -27.61 -1.77 11.96
N ARG A 237 -28.18 -1.20 10.88
CA ARG A 237 -29.57 -0.70 10.86
C ARG A 237 -30.60 -1.83 10.69
N GLY A 238 -30.17 -3.11 10.67
CA GLY A 238 -30.98 -4.33 10.65
C GLY A 238 -30.33 -5.48 11.45
N ASP A 239 -30.67 -6.74 11.15
CA ASP A 239 -30.23 -7.92 11.92
C ASP A 239 -28.76 -8.33 11.71
N GLU A 240 -28.09 -7.85 10.64
CA GLU A 240 -26.70 -8.23 10.31
C GLU A 240 -25.90 -7.05 9.76
N PHE A 241 -24.61 -6.93 10.15
CA PHE A 241 -23.69 -5.95 9.59
C PHE A 241 -23.14 -6.47 8.26
N PRO A 242 -23.23 -5.71 7.16
CA PRO A 242 -22.79 -6.19 5.84
C PRO A 242 -21.29 -6.54 5.84
N PRO A 243 -20.88 -7.61 5.13
CA PRO A 243 -19.47 -7.95 5.01
C PRO A 243 -18.65 -6.77 4.43
N PRO A 244 -17.45 -6.47 4.97
CA PRO A 244 -16.61 -5.41 4.44
C PRO A 244 -16.16 -5.65 3.00
N THR A 245 -16.25 -4.62 2.17
CA THR A 245 -15.70 -4.62 0.81
C THR A 245 -14.18 -4.45 0.87
N VAL A 246 -13.42 -5.45 0.40
CA VAL A 246 -11.96 -5.32 0.20
C VAL A 246 -11.66 -5.38 -1.29
N ILE A 247 -11.12 -4.29 -1.82
CA ILE A 247 -10.83 -4.16 -3.23
C ILE A 247 -9.48 -4.82 -3.54
N THR A 248 -9.41 -5.56 -4.64
CA THR A 248 -8.18 -6.15 -5.16
C THR A 248 -8.09 -5.89 -6.66
N ARG A 249 -6.88 -5.76 -7.21
CA ARG A 249 -6.68 -5.71 -8.66
C ARG A 249 -6.12 -7.01 -9.20
N ALA A 250 -6.32 -7.26 -10.49
CA ALA A 250 -5.60 -8.32 -11.19
C ALA A 250 -4.08 -8.07 -11.07
N PRO A 251 -3.25 -9.12 -10.96
CA PRO A 251 -1.80 -8.97 -10.82
C PRO A 251 -1.14 -8.09 -11.89
N ALA A 252 -1.67 -8.05 -13.12
CA ALA A 252 -1.12 -7.25 -14.21
C ALA A 252 -1.41 -5.74 -14.11
N ASP A 253 -2.47 -5.36 -13.39
CA ASP A 253 -2.90 -3.96 -13.21
C ASP A 253 -2.61 -3.44 -11.79
N GLU A 254 -1.89 -4.24 -10.99
CA GLU A 254 -1.64 -3.92 -9.59
C GLU A 254 -0.65 -2.76 -9.45
N THR A 255 -1.04 -1.80 -8.62
CA THR A 255 -0.29 -0.59 -8.29
C THR A 255 0.08 -0.52 -6.81
N LEU A 256 -0.37 -1.47 -5.98
CA LEU A 256 0.04 -1.65 -4.58
C LEU A 256 1.39 -2.38 -4.42
N PHE A 257 2.22 -2.42 -5.46
CA PHE A 257 3.64 -2.78 -5.40
C PHE A 257 4.32 -2.45 -6.73
N PRO A 258 5.65 -2.28 -6.73
CA PRO A 258 6.41 -2.14 -7.98
C PRO A 258 6.28 -3.39 -8.84
N ASN A 259 5.52 -3.29 -9.94
CA ASN A 259 5.07 -4.44 -10.71
C ASN A 259 6.09 -4.89 -11.77
N GLU A 260 7.24 -5.38 -11.29
CA GLU A 260 8.35 -5.85 -12.12
C GLU A 260 7.90 -6.87 -13.18
N ALA A 261 7.08 -7.85 -12.79
CA ALA A 261 6.65 -8.93 -13.67
C ALA A 261 5.82 -8.45 -14.87
N ASN A 262 5.16 -7.30 -14.77
CA ASN A 262 4.30 -6.76 -15.82
C ASN A 262 4.83 -5.44 -16.42
N CYS A 263 6.03 -5.01 -16.04
CA CYS A 263 6.66 -3.79 -16.54
C CYS A 263 8.09 -4.06 -17.01
N ARG A 264 8.26 -4.25 -18.32
CA ARG A 264 9.56 -4.63 -18.92
C ARG A 264 10.65 -3.60 -18.64
N ARG A 265 10.35 -2.31 -18.82
CA ARG A 265 11.30 -1.23 -18.54
C ARG A 265 11.68 -1.18 -17.06
N PHE A 266 10.72 -1.28 -16.15
CA PHE A 266 11.01 -1.32 -14.72
C PHE A 266 11.86 -2.52 -14.31
N SER A 267 11.64 -3.70 -14.91
CA SER A 267 12.50 -4.87 -14.69
C SER A 267 13.94 -4.63 -15.16
N GLN A 268 14.16 -3.97 -16.31
CA GLN A 268 15.51 -3.57 -16.74
C GLN A 268 16.18 -2.63 -15.73
N LEU A 269 15.44 -1.62 -15.25
CA LEU A 269 15.93 -0.67 -14.25
C LEU A 269 16.27 -1.38 -12.92
N MET A 270 15.35 -2.15 -12.36
CA MET A 270 15.56 -2.96 -11.14
C MET A 270 16.80 -3.84 -11.26
N LYS A 271 16.95 -4.55 -12.39
CA LYS A 271 18.11 -5.42 -12.64
C LYS A 271 19.42 -4.63 -12.69
N ALA A 272 19.43 -3.48 -13.35
CA ALA A 272 20.63 -2.64 -13.45
C ALA A 272 21.09 -2.12 -12.09
N PHE A 273 20.16 -1.64 -11.25
CA PHE A 273 20.48 -1.23 -9.88
C PHE A 273 20.98 -2.41 -9.03
N GLY A 274 20.40 -3.60 -9.20
CA GLY A 274 20.89 -4.82 -8.54
C GLY A 274 22.29 -5.24 -8.99
N VAL A 275 22.60 -5.16 -10.29
CA VAL A 275 23.95 -5.43 -10.82
C VAL A 275 24.95 -4.41 -10.29
N ARG A 276 24.59 -3.12 -10.26
CA ARG A 276 25.44 -2.07 -9.70
C ARG A 276 25.74 -2.30 -8.21
N ALA A 277 24.73 -2.69 -7.43
CA ALA A 277 24.92 -3.05 -6.03
C ALA A 277 25.85 -4.26 -5.87
N ALA A 278 25.70 -5.30 -6.69
CA ALA A 278 26.60 -6.46 -6.69
C ALA A 278 28.06 -6.07 -7.02
N GLN A 279 28.26 -5.26 -8.06
CA GLN A 279 29.59 -4.75 -8.44
C GLN A 279 30.25 -3.94 -7.32
N ARG A 280 29.46 -3.11 -6.62
CA ARG A 280 29.94 -2.28 -5.51
C ARG A 280 30.30 -3.12 -4.28
N TRP A 281 29.44 -4.07 -3.91
CA TRP A 281 29.50 -4.68 -2.58
C TRP A 281 30.14 -6.06 -2.55
N ASN A 282 30.10 -6.86 -3.63
CA ASN A 282 30.57 -8.25 -3.55
C ASN A 282 32.06 -8.39 -3.19
N GLY A 283 32.90 -7.43 -3.59
CA GLY A 283 34.33 -7.39 -3.26
C GLY A 283 34.69 -6.46 -2.09
N SER A 284 33.72 -5.99 -1.32
CA SER A 284 33.93 -5.05 -0.20
C SER A 284 34.38 -5.76 1.09
N GLU A 285 35.03 -5.02 1.98
CA GLU A 285 35.39 -5.50 3.33
C GLU A 285 34.15 -5.92 4.14
N GLU A 286 33.01 -5.26 3.92
CA GLU A 286 31.75 -5.62 4.56
C GLU A 286 31.25 -7.00 4.11
N MET A 287 31.33 -7.30 2.81
CA MET A 287 30.92 -8.61 2.29
C MET A 287 31.92 -9.71 2.64
N GLU A 288 33.21 -9.38 2.69
CA GLU A 288 34.25 -10.29 3.21
C GLU A 288 33.99 -10.63 4.68
N TYR A 289 33.66 -9.63 5.50
CA TYR A 289 33.28 -9.84 6.90
C TYR A 289 32.05 -10.76 7.01
N LEU A 290 31.00 -10.53 6.21
CA LEU A 290 29.83 -11.40 6.19
C LEU A 290 30.20 -12.85 5.83
N SER A 291 31.00 -13.03 4.78
CA SER A 291 31.45 -14.36 4.34
C SER A 291 32.27 -15.05 5.44
N GLY A 292 33.15 -14.33 6.13
CA GLY A 292 33.90 -14.87 7.27
C GLY A 292 33.03 -15.30 8.46
N ARG A 293 31.86 -14.66 8.68
CA ARG A 293 30.96 -14.98 9.80
C ARG A 293 29.96 -16.08 9.49
N ILE A 294 29.24 -15.97 8.37
CA ILE A 294 28.11 -16.83 8.03
C ILE A 294 28.36 -17.71 6.80
N GLY A 295 29.51 -17.56 6.12
CA GLY A 295 29.85 -18.26 4.89
C GLY A 295 29.81 -19.78 5.01
N LYS A 296 30.21 -20.35 6.16
CA LYS A 296 30.14 -21.80 6.41
C LYS A 296 28.72 -22.39 6.31
N TRP A 297 27.69 -21.56 6.37
CA TRP A 297 26.29 -21.96 6.22
C TRP A 297 25.75 -21.74 4.81
N MET A 298 26.51 -21.09 3.92
CA MET A 298 26.15 -20.96 2.52
C MET A 298 26.21 -22.33 1.83
N PRO A 299 25.43 -22.54 0.76
CA PRO A 299 25.52 -23.76 -0.04
C PRO A 299 26.95 -24.01 -0.55
N GLU A 300 27.31 -25.27 -0.77
CA GLU A 300 28.67 -25.65 -1.17
C GLU A 300 29.07 -24.99 -2.50
N GLU A 301 28.11 -24.79 -3.40
CA GLU A 301 28.28 -24.11 -4.69
C GLU A 301 28.70 -22.64 -4.56
N MET A 302 28.48 -22.04 -3.39
CA MET A 302 28.91 -20.69 -3.08
C MET A 302 30.34 -20.63 -2.51
N ALA A 303 30.99 -21.77 -2.26
CA ALA A 303 32.35 -21.84 -1.70
C ALA A 303 32.57 -20.96 -0.44
N GLY A 304 31.52 -20.80 0.38
CA GLY A 304 31.54 -19.96 1.58
C GLY A 304 31.35 -18.46 1.32
N GLU A 305 31.15 -18.03 0.08
CA GLU A 305 30.95 -16.62 -0.26
C GLU A 305 29.49 -16.18 -0.06
N VAL A 306 29.31 -15.05 0.59
CA VAL A 306 28.05 -14.30 0.61
C VAL A 306 28.13 -13.23 -0.48
N LYS A 307 27.09 -13.12 -1.32
CA LYS A 307 27.04 -12.17 -2.44
C LYS A 307 25.65 -11.56 -2.60
N VAL A 308 25.58 -10.33 -3.10
CA VAL A 308 24.31 -9.65 -3.43
C VAL A 308 23.51 -10.50 -4.42
N ASP A 309 24.15 -10.94 -5.49
CA ASP A 309 23.64 -11.80 -6.56
C ASP A 309 23.98 -13.29 -6.36
N GLY A 310 24.32 -13.69 -5.13
CA GLY A 310 24.60 -15.08 -4.77
C GLY A 310 23.37 -16.00 -4.80
N HIS A 311 23.58 -17.27 -4.48
CA HIS A 311 22.53 -18.28 -4.39
C HIS A 311 22.65 -19.04 -3.05
N PRO A 312 21.95 -18.60 -1.98
CA PRO A 312 20.95 -17.53 -1.96
C PRO A 312 21.54 -16.12 -2.07
N ARG A 313 20.74 -15.20 -2.64
CA ARG A 313 21.05 -13.77 -2.65
C ARG A 313 21.10 -13.22 -1.23
N LEU A 314 21.84 -12.13 -1.01
CA LEU A 314 21.88 -11.44 0.28
C LEU A 314 20.47 -11.07 0.78
N SER A 315 19.56 -10.64 -0.10
CA SER A 315 18.16 -10.38 0.25
C SER A 315 17.40 -11.63 0.70
N GLY A 316 17.75 -12.82 0.21
CA GLY A 316 17.24 -14.10 0.69
C GLY A 316 17.81 -14.50 2.06
N VAL A 317 19.07 -14.17 2.34
CA VAL A 317 19.69 -14.28 3.67
C VAL A 317 18.92 -13.38 4.63
N MET A 318 18.73 -12.11 4.27
CA MET A 318 17.97 -11.11 5.03
C MET A 318 16.54 -11.56 5.33
N ASP A 319 15.81 -12.09 4.34
CA ASP A 319 14.45 -12.62 4.52
C ASP A 319 14.42 -13.71 5.60
N THR A 320 15.40 -14.60 5.58
CA THR A 320 15.47 -15.72 6.52
C THR A 320 15.85 -15.24 7.92
N VAL A 321 16.87 -14.39 8.05
CA VAL A 321 17.27 -13.78 9.32
C VAL A 321 16.11 -12.99 9.94
N ASN A 322 15.42 -12.16 9.15
CA ASN A 322 14.27 -11.41 9.63
C ASN A 322 13.08 -12.32 10.00
N SER A 323 12.76 -13.32 9.19
CA SER A 323 11.69 -14.26 9.54
C SER A 323 12.02 -14.99 10.85
N THR A 324 13.24 -15.46 11.04
CA THR A 324 13.64 -16.21 12.25
C THR A 324 13.66 -15.31 13.50
N LEU A 325 14.10 -14.07 13.35
CA LEU A 325 14.11 -13.07 14.42
C LEU A 325 12.71 -12.71 14.93
N ALA A 326 11.72 -12.72 14.05
CA ALA A 326 10.33 -12.41 14.35
C ALA A 326 9.58 -13.56 15.07
N HIS A 327 10.18 -14.75 15.18
CA HIS A 327 9.53 -15.95 15.68
C HIS A 327 10.28 -16.64 16.83
N GLY A 328 9.72 -17.74 17.33
CA GLY A 328 10.21 -18.48 18.50
C GLY A 328 11.60 -19.09 18.34
N LYS A 329 12.16 -19.53 19.46
CA LYS A 329 13.52 -20.09 19.54
C LYS A 329 13.73 -21.35 18.65
N ALA A 330 12.66 -22.11 18.41
CA ALA A 330 12.70 -23.35 17.64
C ALA A 330 13.06 -23.15 16.16
N THR A 331 12.90 -21.93 15.63
CA THR A 331 13.22 -21.58 14.24
C THR A 331 14.31 -20.51 14.22
N ARG A 332 15.29 -20.57 15.12
CA ARG A 332 16.44 -19.66 15.11
C ARG A 332 17.59 -20.28 14.34
N LEU A 333 18.22 -19.46 13.52
CA LEU A 333 19.58 -19.69 13.03
C LEU A 333 20.63 -19.62 14.16
N PRO A 334 21.85 -20.11 13.90
CA PRO A 334 23.02 -19.89 14.75
C PRO A 334 23.26 -18.41 15.09
N GLY A 335 23.92 -18.16 16.23
CA GLY A 335 24.08 -16.82 16.83
C GLY A 335 24.78 -15.80 15.93
N GLU A 336 25.70 -16.26 15.08
CA GLU A 336 26.47 -15.43 14.14
C GLU A 336 25.60 -14.66 13.15
N PHE A 337 24.42 -15.18 12.80
CA PHE A 337 23.46 -14.47 11.94
C PHE A 337 22.83 -13.24 12.62
N TYR A 338 22.89 -13.17 13.95
CA TYR A 338 22.25 -12.12 14.73
C TYR A 338 23.22 -11.10 15.32
N GLU A 339 24.51 -11.26 15.07
CA GLU A 339 25.51 -10.25 15.43
C GLU A 339 25.14 -8.90 14.83
N GLU A 340 25.31 -7.85 15.63
CA GLU A 340 24.87 -6.51 15.25
C GLU A 340 25.53 -6.05 13.94
N ARG A 341 26.84 -6.29 13.79
CA ARG A 341 27.58 -5.94 12.56
C ARG A 341 27.09 -6.73 11.35
N VAL A 342 26.85 -8.04 11.50
CA VAL A 342 26.29 -8.90 10.43
C VAL A 342 24.95 -8.35 9.95
N ARG A 343 24.02 -8.11 10.88
CA ARG A 343 22.70 -7.59 10.55
C ARG A 343 22.74 -6.20 9.93
N ARG A 344 23.61 -5.32 10.44
CA ARG A 344 23.79 -3.95 9.92
C ARG A 344 24.29 -3.96 8.47
N ILE A 345 25.26 -4.82 8.15
CA ILE A 345 25.76 -4.94 6.78
C ILE A 345 24.67 -5.48 5.85
N ILE A 346 24.00 -6.57 6.25
CA ILE A 346 22.90 -7.16 5.47
C ILE A 346 21.81 -6.11 5.18
N ASP A 347 21.41 -5.33 6.20
CA ASP A 347 20.41 -4.28 6.09
C ASP A 347 20.86 -3.15 5.15
N MET A 348 22.08 -2.64 5.34
CA MET A 348 22.63 -1.54 4.54
C MET A 348 22.73 -1.90 3.06
N ILE A 349 23.32 -3.05 2.74
CA ILE A 349 23.48 -3.51 1.35
C ILE A 349 22.11 -3.86 0.74
N GLY A 350 21.23 -4.52 1.51
CA GLY A 350 19.87 -4.83 1.07
C GLY A 350 19.05 -3.58 0.80
N VAL A 351 19.21 -2.53 1.60
CA VAL A 351 18.56 -1.24 1.38
C VAL A 351 19.10 -0.57 0.11
N GLU A 352 20.40 -0.65 -0.16
CA GLU A 352 20.94 -0.10 -1.40
C GLU A 352 20.42 -0.87 -2.64
N GLU A 353 20.52 -2.21 -2.64
CA GLU A 353 20.08 -3.08 -3.75
C GLU A 353 18.64 -2.78 -4.17
N TRP A 354 17.73 -2.63 -3.19
CA TRP A 354 16.29 -2.50 -3.45
C TRP A 354 15.80 -1.08 -3.62
N PHE A 355 16.56 -0.08 -3.16
CA PHE A 355 16.00 1.27 -3.01
C PHE A 355 16.85 2.42 -3.53
N ALA A 356 18.09 2.17 -3.97
CA ALA A 356 18.90 3.20 -4.59
C ALA A 356 18.18 3.82 -5.82
N GLY A 357 17.47 3.00 -6.60
CA GLY A 357 16.69 3.47 -7.76
C GLY A 357 15.66 4.54 -7.42
N TYR A 358 14.96 4.42 -6.28
CA TYR A 358 14.00 5.45 -5.86
C TYR A 358 14.66 6.77 -5.45
N LYS A 359 15.92 6.74 -5.02
CA LYS A 359 16.69 7.93 -4.63
C LYS A 359 17.39 8.61 -5.81
N GLU A 360 17.64 7.87 -6.88
CA GLU A 360 18.57 8.30 -7.92
C GLU A 360 17.95 8.37 -9.32
N SER A 361 16.77 7.79 -9.55
CA SER A 361 16.14 7.76 -10.87
C SER A 361 14.65 8.11 -10.82
N ARG A 362 14.28 9.15 -11.56
CA ARG A 362 12.90 9.59 -11.78
C ARG A 362 12.11 8.53 -12.54
N GLU A 363 12.70 7.91 -13.55
CA GLU A 363 12.03 6.84 -14.31
C GLU A 363 11.74 5.62 -13.42
N TYR A 364 12.68 5.26 -12.54
CA TYR A 364 12.49 4.20 -11.56
C TYR A 364 11.34 4.52 -10.58
N ARG A 365 11.27 5.77 -10.08
CA ARG A 365 10.13 6.24 -9.28
C ARG A 365 8.83 6.16 -10.08
N GLN A 366 8.85 6.61 -11.33
CA GLN A 366 7.68 6.69 -12.18
C GLN A 366 7.06 5.34 -12.46
N LEU A 367 7.87 4.36 -12.85
CA LEU A 367 7.39 3.02 -13.18
C LEU A 367 7.18 2.15 -11.93
N GLY A 368 7.95 2.37 -10.87
CA GLY A 368 7.85 1.60 -9.64
C GLY A 368 6.66 2.00 -8.76
N ILE A 369 6.51 3.29 -8.45
CA ILE A 369 5.50 3.79 -7.48
C ILE A 369 4.68 4.98 -8.00
N GLY A 370 4.95 5.46 -9.22
CA GLY A 370 4.35 6.70 -9.73
C GLY A 370 2.84 6.63 -9.94
N SER A 371 2.32 5.54 -10.51
CA SER A 371 0.87 5.32 -10.72
C SER A 371 0.06 5.51 -9.45
N LEU A 372 0.75 5.32 -8.36
CA LEU A 372 0.27 4.95 -7.09
C LEU A 372 0.36 6.14 -6.12
N ALA A 373 1.48 6.88 -6.15
CA ALA A 373 1.53 8.21 -5.59
C ALA A 373 0.45 9.11 -6.24
N GLY A 374 0.24 8.97 -7.55
CA GLY A 374 -0.85 9.63 -8.25
C GLY A 374 -2.24 9.21 -7.76
N ASP A 375 -2.43 7.95 -7.33
CA ASP A 375 -3.72 7.46 -6.80
C ASP A 375 -4.02 8.08 -5.43
N VAL A 376 -2.98 8.27 -4.60
CA VAL A 376 -3.05 8.95 -3.30
C VAL A 376 -3.43 10.42 -3.44
N VAL A 377 -2.77 11.13 -4.38
CA VAL A 377 -3.08 12.53 -4.66
C VAL A 377 -4.47 12.69 -5.28
N ALA A 378 -4.86 11.78 -6.18
CA ALA A 378 -6.16 11.85 -6.83
C ALA A 378 -7.32 11.88 -5.84
N ARG A 379 -7.22 11.12 -4.74
CA ARG A 379 -8.20 11.17 -3.64
C ARG A 379 -8.24 12.45 -2.88
N MET A 380 -7.06 12.99 -2.57
CA MET A 380 -7.00 14.26 -1.86
C MET A 380 -7.69 15.34 -2.68
N VAL A 381 -7.39 15.38 -3.98
CA VAL A 381 -8.01 16.32 -4.91
C VAL A 381 -9.51 16.04 -5.07
N GLY A 382 -9.94 14.78 -5.21
CA GLY A 382 -11.36 14.42 -5.26
C GLY A 382 -12.12 14.89 -4.01
N ARG A 383 -11.51 14.77 -2.83
CA ARG A 383 -12.04 15.30 -1.56
C ARG A 383 -12.15 16.83 -1.57
N VAL A 384 -11.17 17.51 -2.16
CA VAL A 384 -11.17 18.99 -2.33
C VAL A 384 -12.28 19.45 -3.27
N GLU A 385 -12.44 18.77 -4.42
CA GLU A 385 -13.43 19.15 -5.43
C GLU A 385 -14.88 18.80 -5.02
N ARG A 386 -15.08 18.06 -3.92
CA ARG A 386 -16.39 17.58 -3.44
C ARG A 386 -17.20 16.87 -4.53
N ARG A 387 -16.53 16.27 -5.51
CA ARG A 387 -17.19 15.54 -6.59
C ARG A 387 -17.77 14.25 -6.00
N GLY A 388 -19.11 14.21 -5.89
CA GLY A 388 -19.85 13.01 -5.46
C GLY A 388 -19.76 11.87 -6.47
N ASN A 389 -19.44 12.16 -7.74
CA ASN A 389 -19.26 11.15 -8.79
C ASN A 389 -17.85 10.54 -8.87
N ASP A 390 -16.89 11.02 -8.07
CA ASP A 390 -15.55 10.41 -7.98
C ASP A 390 -15.45 9.45 -6.77
N GLY A 391 -16.61 9.06 -6.22
CA GLY A 391 -16.75 8.08 -5.14
C GLY A 391 -18.12 7.39 -5.03
N VAL A 392 -19.10 7.66 -5.93
CA VAL A 392 -20.46 7.07 -5.86
C VAL A 392 -20.99 6.51 -7.20
N LEU A 393 -20.34 6.74 -8.36
CA LEU A 393 -20.76 6.10 -9.64
C LEU A 393 -19.83 4.95 -10.13
N GLU A 394 -18.91 4.56 -9.28
CA GLU A 394 -18.40 3.19 -9.14
C GLU A 394 -18.41 2.96 -7.61
N VAL A 395 -18.58 1.73 -7.12
CA VAL A 395 -18.15 1.41 -5.75
C VAL A 395 -16.64 1.62 -5.75
N GLY A 396 -16.22 2.85 -5.42
CA GLY A 396 -15.27 3.55 -6.27
C GLY A 396 -14.11 4.11 -5.49
N GLY A 397 -12.91 3.94 -6.07
CA GLY A 397 -11.97 5.05 -6.05
C GLY A 397 -10.47 4.78 -6.03
N ALA A 398 -9.93 3.54 -6.06
CA ALA A 398 -8.53 3.17 -6.46
C ALA A 398 -7.24 3.59 -5.64
N GLU A 399 -6.82 2.97 -4.50
CA GLU A 399 -5.59 3.43 -3.74
C GLU A 399 -4.39 2.52 -3.88
N GLY A 400 -3.18 3.05 -3.94
CA GLY A 400 -2.01 2.20 -3.73
C GLY A 400 -1.06 2.65 -2.60
N GLU A 401 -0.02 1.83 -2.37
CA GLU A 401 1.30 1.95 -1.69
C GLU A 401 2.20 3.23 -1.91
N LEU A 402 2.44 4.10 -0.94
CA LEU A 402 3.60 4.99 -1.02
C LEU A 402 4.84 4.13 -0.77
N GLY A 403 5.74 4.08 -1.75
CA GLY A 403 7.12 3.68 -1.51
C GLY A 403 7.75 4.70 -0.55
N GLU A 404 7.61 4.48 0.75
CA GLU A 404 8.28 5.14 1.88
C GLU A 404 8.50 6.64 1.84
N GLY A 405 7.72 7.46 1.15
CA GLY A 405 8.24 8.79 0.82
C GLY A 405 9.64 8.75 0.18
N ARG A 406 10.17 7.60 -0.27
CA ARG A 406 11.43 7.46 -1.01
C ARG A 406 11.33 8.15 -2.34
N GLY A 407 10.17 8.02 -3.00
CA GLY A 407 9.83 8.82 -4.18
C GLY A 407 9.62 10.31 -3.89
N LEU A 408 9.40 10.66 -2.62
CA LEU A 408 9.20 12.02 -2.14
C LEU A 408 10.44 12.59 -1.44
N GLY A 409 11.52 11.81 -1.24
CA GLY A 409 12.74 12.19 -0.52
C GLY A 409 12.71 12.07 1.02
N ALA A 410 11.68 11.47 1.60
CA ALA A 410 11.45 11.36 3.04
C ALA A 410 12.04 10.09 3.71
N PHE A 411 12.92 9.36 3.02
CA PHE A 411 13.55 8.11 3.50
C PHE A 411 15.09 8.19 3.44
N GLU A 412 15.65 9.13 4.17
CA GLU A 412 17.10 9.24 4.33
C GLU A 412 17.54 8.51 5.59
N GLY A 413 18.57 7.65 5.49
CA GLY A 413 19.17 6.95 6.63
C GLY A 413 18.33 5.85 7.31
N GLU A 414 17.16 5.51 6.79
CA GLU A 414 16.25 4.53 7.39
C GLU A 414 16.64 3.07 7.02
N SER A 415 16.44 2.14 7.95
CA SER A 415 16.76 0.71 7.78
C SER A 415 15.76 -0.03 6.90
N TRP A 416 15.98 -1.30 6.59
CA TRP A 416 14.94 -2.12 5.95
C TRP A 416 13.62 -1.99 6.75
N PRO A 417 12.48 -1.82 6.08
CA PRO A 417 11.23 -1.57 6.80
C PRO A 417 10.98 -2.75 7.76
N PRO A 418 10.39 -2.56 8.93
CA PRO A 418 9.99 -3.68 9.81
C PRO A 418 8.65 -4.29 9.38
N TYR A 419 8.32 -5.51 9.84
CA TYR A 419 6.95 -6.05 9.70
C TYR A 419 5.93 -5.10 10.32
N THR A 420 4.73 -5.05 9.73
CA THR A 420 3.64 -4.15 10.16
C THR A 420 3.99 -2.66 10.09
N SER A 421 5.00 -2.29 9.29
CA SER A 421 5.26 -0.88 8.97
C SER A 421 4.12 -0.27 8.14
N HIS A 422 3.87 1.01 8.35
CA HIS A 422 2.79 1.75 7.67
C HIS A 422 3.19 3.20 7.42
N VAL A 423 2.63 3.75 6.35
CA VAL A 423 2.63 5.19 6.09
C VAL A 423 1.23 5.73 6.28
N ALA A 424 1.06 6.86 6.94
CA ALA A 424 -0.21 7.58 6.95
C ALA A 424 -0.02 8.89 6.17
N VAL A 425 -0.95 9.18 5.27
CA VAL A 425 -1.01 10.42 4.51
C VAL A 425 -2.30 11.13 4.88
N GLU A 426 -2.15 12.30 5.46
CA GLU A 426 -3.24 13.02 6.13
C GLU A 426 -3.45 14.34 5.41
N LEU A 427 -4.67 14.60 4.96
CA LEU A 427 -5.08 15.86 4.34
C LEU A 427 -5.78 16.71 5.39
N PHE A 428 -5.37 17.96 5.50
CA PHE A 428 -5.90 18.97 6.40
C PHE A 428 -6.46 20.13 5.61
N LYS A 429 -7.40 20.86 6.21
CA LYS A 429 -7.92 22.13 5.71
C LYS A 429 -7.79 23.18 6.79
N ALA A 430 -7.24 24.34 6.46
CA ALA A 430 -7.23 25.49 7.37
C ALA A 430 -8.66 25.97 7.66
N GLU A 431 -8.96 26.24 8.93
CA GLU A 431 -10.29 26.71 9.36
C GLU A 431 -10.57 28.16 8.91
N ASP A 432 -9.55 29.01 8.86
CA ASP A 432 -9.66 30.42 8.43
C ASP A 432 -9.02 30.65 7.05
N ARG A 433 -9.84 30.76 6.00
CA ARG A 433 -9.38 31.20 4.66
C ARG A 433 -8.90 32.67 4.63
N GLU A 434 -9.31 33.49 5.61
CA GLU A 434 -9.09 34.94 5.56
C GLU A 434 -7.73 35.41 6.11
N LYS A 435 -6.99 34.58 6.87
CA LYS A 435 -5.76 35.04 7.56
C LYS A 435 -4.44 34.59 6.94
N VAL A 436 -4.46 33.83 5.84
CA VAL A 436 -3.23 33.31 5.18
C VAL A 436 -2.88 34.10 3.90
N GLY A 437 -3.70 35.09 3.51
CA GLY A 437 -3.40 36.01 2.41
C GLY A 437 -2.61 37.24 2.86
N GLY A 438 -1.29 37.12 3.01
CA GLY A 438 -0.42 38.28 3.17
C GLY A 438 -0.26 39.03 1.84
N GLY A 439 -1.02 40.12 1.64
CA GLY A 439 -0.79 41.09 0.56
C GLY A 439 -2.06 41.67 -0.08
N GLN A 440 -2.95 42.26 0.70
CA GLN A 440 -4.08 43.04 0.18
C GLN A 440 -3.60 44.45 -0.19
N LEU A 441 -3.64 44.79 -1.48
CA LEU A 441 -3.69 46.18 -1.95
C LEU A 441 -5.17 46.54 -2.12
N ASP A 442 -5.62 47.45 -1.27
CA ASP A 442 -6.95 48.03 -1.24
C ASP A 442 -7.28 48.78 -2.54
N VAL A 443 -8.46 48.53 -3.12
CA VAL A 443 -9.32 49.61 -3.64
C VAL A 443 -10.79 49.25 -3.36
N ALA A 444 -11.43 50.12 -2.60
CA ALA A 444 -12.81 50.00 -2.16
C ALA A 444 -13.84 50.35 -3.25
N ALA A 445 -14.93 49.56 -3.23
CA ALA A 445 -16.34 49.88 -3.43
C ALA A 445 -16.80 50.94 -4.45
N THR A 446 -17.75 50.55 -5.32
CA THR A 446 -19.08 51.19 -5.31
C THR A 446 -20.14 50.29 -5.94
N ALA A 447 -21.24 50.09 -5.22
CA ALA A 447 -22.45 49.46 -5.70
C ALA A 447 -23.36 50.53 -6.32
N THR A 448 -23.92 50.25 -7.50
CA THR A 448 -25.06 50.99 -8.03
C THR A 448 -26.02 50.03 -8.72
N THR A 449 -27.29 50.14 -8.34
CA THR A 449 -28.47 49.42 -8.78
C THR A 449 -28.97 49.82 -10.18
N ALA A 450 -29.66 48.84 -10.79
CA ALA A 450 -30.77 48.93 -11.75
C ALA A 450 -30.50 49.27 -13.23
N GLY A 451 -31.04 48.42 -14.10
CA GLY A 451 -31.18 48.63 -15.54
C GLY A 451 -31.67 47.38 -16.28
N GLU A 452 -32.99 47.26 -16.45
CA GLU A 452 -33.65 46.32 -17.35
C GLU A 452 -33.11 46.44 -18.79
N GLN A 453 -33.01 45.33 -19.54
CA GLN A 453 -33.44 45.26 -20.94
C GLN A 453 -33.44 43.82 -21.53
N GLN A 454 -34.66 43.34 -21.73
CA GLN A 454 -35.23 42.75 -22.95
C GLN A 454 -34.57 41.53 -23.64
N GLN A 455 -35.36 40.46 -23.63
CA GLN A 455 -35.31 39.31 -24.54
C GLN A 455 -35.48 39.73 -26.01
N MET A 456 -34.61 39.19 -26.87
CA MET A 456 -34.94 38.95 -28.28
C MET A 456 -34.50 37.54 -28.69
N LYS A 457 -35.48 36.72 -29.09
CA LYS A 457 -35.28 35.49 -29.87
C LYS A 457 -34.97 35.87 -31.33
N PRO A 458 -34.18 35.05 -32.04
CA PRO A 458 -34.64 34.64 -33.36
C PRO A 458 -34.51 33.13 -33.66
N LYS A 459 -35.64 32.63 -34.18
CA LYS A 459 -35.90 31.57 -35.17
C LYS A 459 -34.73 30.64 -35.59
N ARG A 460 -34.94 29.34 -35.35
CA ARG A 460 -34.27 28.23 -36.05
C ARG A 460 -34.96 27.99 -37.40
N SER A 461 -34.21 28.09 -38.50
CA SER A 461 -34.59 27.54 -39.80
C SER A 461 -33.93 26.17 -40.00
N SER A 462 -34.73 25.26 -40.55
CA SER A 462 -34.38 23.90 -40.96
C SER A 462 -33.22 23.87 -41.97
N GLY A 463 -32.30 22.91 -41.81
CA GLY A 463 -31.15 22.70 -42.68
C GLY A 463 -30.56 21.30 -42.49
N MET A 464 -31.23 20.31 -43.07
CA MET A 464 -30.82 18.90 -43.10
C MET A 464 -29.66 18.71 -44.09
N MET A 465 -28.42 19.11 -43.76
CA MET A 465 -27.21 18.88 -44.59
C MET A 465 -25.88 19.12 -43.85
N ALA A 466 -25.76 18.78 -42.56
CA ALA A 466 -24.50 18.90 -41.79
C ALA A 466 -24.06 17.60 -41.09
N LYS A 467 -24.44 16.44 -41.62
CA LYS A 467 -24.05 15.11 -41.09
C LYS A 467 -23.01 14.37 -41.96
N LEU A 468 -22.22 15.08 -42.77
CA LEU A 468 -21.26 14.42 -43.67
C LEU A 468 -19.84 15.00 -43.71
N PHE A 469 -19.46 15.91 -42.79
CA PHE A 469 -18.06 16.28 -42.60
C PHE A 469 -17.77 16.42 -41.11
N GLY A 470 -16.90 15.55 -40.61
CA GLY A 470 -16.48 15.54 -39.22
C GLY A 470 -15.60 16.73 -38.87
N SER A 471 -15.74 17.21 -37.64
CA SER A 471 -14.66 17.92 -36.93
C SER A 471 -14.91 17.91 -35.42
N GLY A 472 -13.93 17.40 -34.67
CA GLY A 472 -13.30 18.12 -33.55
C GLY A 472 -14.11 18.48 -32.31
N GLY A 473 -15.19 17.79 -31.97
CA GLY A 473 -16.02 18.11 -30.78
C GLY A 473 -15.76 17.28 -29.52
N SER A 474 -15.02 16.17 -29.59
CA SER A 474 -15.00 15.18 -28.51
C SER A 474 -13.97 15.43 -27.39
N GLU A 475 -12.86 16.14 -27.63
CA GLU A 475 -11.85 16.35 -26.58
C GLU A 475 -12.25 17.40 -25.55
N ALA A 476 -12.94 18.48 -25.96
CA ALA A 476 -13.32 19.56 -25.04
C ALA A 476 -14.47 19.20 -24.09
N GLN A 477 -15.36 18.27 -24.48
CA GLN A 477 -16.47 17.81 -23.64
C GLN A 477 -16.10 16.66 -22.70
N ILE A 478 -15.08 15.86 -23.04
CA ILE A 478 -14.54 14.82 -22.14
C ILE A 478 -13.68 15.47 -21.04
N ALA A 479 -12.93 16.53 -21.39
CA ALA A 479 -12.10 17.26 -20.43
C ALA A 479 -12.89 18.01 -19.33
N THR A 480 -14.19 18.26 -19.53
CA THR A 480 -15.05 18.88 -18.51
C THR A 480 -15.56 17.89 -17.46
N GLU A 481 -15.56 16.58 -17.75
CA GLU A 481 -15.91 15.54 -16.78
C GLU A 481 -14.69 15.04 -15.99
N GLU A 482 -13.48 15.05 -16.53
CA GLU A 482 -12.27 14.67 -15.79
C GLU A 482 -11.85 15.79 -14.81
N GLY A 483 -11.79 15.47 -13.50
CA GLY A 483 -11.36 16.41 -12.46
C GLY A 483 -9.87 16.78 -12.55
N ILE A 484 -9.40 17.66 -11.65
CA ILE A 484 -7.99 18.11 -11.67
C ILE A 484 -7.02 17.09 -11.06
N ALA A 485 -7.53 15.96 -10.58
CA ALA A 485 -6.82 14.94 -9.82
C ALA A 485 -5.59 14.36 -10.55
N ARG A 486 -5.77 13.92 -11.81
CA ARG A 486 -4.73 13.26 -12.63
C ARG A 486 -4.09 14.18 -13.67
N ARG A 487 -4.46 15.47 -13.67
CA ARG A 487 -3.80 16.53 -14.44
C ARG A 487 -2.69 17.18 -13.60
N PRO A 488 -1.45 17.30 -14.11
CA PRO A 488 -0.35 17.99 -13.47
C PRO A 488 -0.71 19.44 -13.10
N VAL A 489 -0.19 19.93 -11.98
CA VAL A 489 -0.35 21.35 -11.56
C VAL A 489 0.07 22.31 -12.68
N SER A 490 1.08 21.97 -13.48
CA SER A 490 1.54 22.79 -14.62
C SER A 490 0.48 22.99 -15.70
N GLU A 491 -0.53 22.13 -15.78
CA GLU A 491 -1.63 22.16 -16.76
C GLU A 491 -2.94 22.70 -16.17
N LEU A 492 -2.94 23.13 -14.91
CA LEU A 492 -4.12 23.70 -14.26
C LEU A 492 -4.20 25.21 -14.51
N SER A 493 -5.41 25.68 -14.82
CA SER A 493 -5.73 27.11 -14.86
C SER A 493 -5.60 27.74 -13.46
N PRO A 494 -5.46 29.08 -13.36
CA PRO A 494 -5.35 29.75 -12.06
C PRO A 494 -6.51 29.44 -11.11
N SER A 495 -7.75 29.38 -11.62
CA SER A 495 -8.93 29.05 -10.83
C SER A 495 -8.96 27.58 -10.38
N GLU A 496 -8.41 26.67 -11.17
CA GLU A 496 -8.25 25.25 -10.78
C GLU A 496 -7.19 25.09 -9.69
N LYS A 497 -6.06 25.81 -9.78
CA LYS A 497 -5.03 25.81 -8.72
C LYS A 497 -5.57 26.34 -7.40
N GLN A 498 -6.35 27.41 -7.44
CA GLN A 498 -6.97 28.02 -6.26
C GLN A 498 -7.87 27.04 -5.47
N LYS A 499 -8.34 25.96 -6.10
CA LYS A 499 -9.09 24.90 -5.38
C LYS A 499 -8.22 24.21 -4.32
N LEU A 500 -6.90 24.09 -4.55
CA LEU A 500 -5.95 23.44 -3.65
C LEU A 500 -5.56 24.32 -2.45
N ASP A 501 -5.88 25.61 -2.50
CA ASP A 501 -5.52 26.59 -1.46
C ASP A 501 -6.19 26.30 -0.12
N GLY A 502 -5.39 26.45 0.94
CA GLY A 502 -5.82 26.20 2.32
C GLY A 502 -5.86 24.71 2.69
N PHE A 503 -5.36 23.82 1.82
CA PHE A 503 -5.18 22.41 2.13
C PHE A 503 -3.71 22.05 2.35
N PHE A 504 -3.46 21.18 3.33
CA PHE A 504 -2.13 20.77 3.73
C PHE A 504 -2.06 19.24 3.84
N VAL A 505 -0.89 18.68 3.58
CA VAL A 505 -0.62 17.25 3.57
C VAL A 505 0.49 16.96 4.57
N ARG A 506 0.25 16.00 5.46
CA ARG A 506 1.31 15.39 6.26
C ARG A 506 1.51 13.94 5.88
N VAL A 507 2.76 13.50 5.86
CA VAL A 507 3.14 12.10 5.79
C VAL A 507 3.70 11.65 7.14
N ARG A 508 3.26 10.50 7.64
CA ARG A 508 3.82 9.84 8.82
C ARG A 508 4.33 8.45 8.44
N TYR A 509 5.52 8.08 8.91
CA TYR A 509 6.05 6.71 8.81
C TYR A 509 6.15 6.10 10.20
N ASN A 510 5.48 4.96 10.41
CA ASN A 510 5.44 4.28 11.71
C ASN A 510 5.12 5.24 12.87
N ASP A 511 4.06 6.04 12.66
CA ASP A 511 3.56 7.03 13.63
C ASP A 511 4.48 8.23 13.91
N ARG A 512 5.54 8.44 13.12
CA ARG A 512 6.40 9.64 13.17
C ARG A 512 6.19 10.50 11.92
N PRO A 513 5.97 11.82 12.02
CA PRO A 513 5.99 12.71 10.87
C PRO A 513 7.31 12.59 10.10
N ILE A 514 7.23 12.58 8.77
CA ILE A 514 8.39 12.64 7.88
C ILE A 514 8.28 13.87 7.00
N ILE A 515 9.42 14.51 6.74
CA ILE A 515 9.48 15.74 5.94
C ILE A 515 9.75 15.35 4.49
N VAL A 516 8.88 15.81 3.59
CA VAL A 516 9.10 15.74 2.14
C VAL A 516 10.00 16.92 1.77
N PRO A 517 11.25 16.71 1.29
CA PRO A 517 12.21 17.79 1.10
C PRO A 517 11.72 18.94 0.19
N GLY A 518 10.94 18.62 -0.84
CA GLY A 518 10.31 19.62 -1.72
C GLY A 518 9.30 20.55 -1.06
N CYS A 519 8.89 20.24 0.16
CA CYS A 519 7.94 21.03 0.94
C CYS A 519 8.63 22.01 1.90
N ARG A 520 9.96 21.92 2.09
CA ARG A 520 10.73 22.84 2.96
C ARG A 520 10.80 24.30 2.49
N PRO A 521 10.85 24.61 1.18
CA PRO A 521 10.95 26.00 0.75
C PRO A 521 9.81 26.88 1.29
N PRO A 522 10.08 28.15 1.65
CA PRO A 522 9.06 29.07 2.14
C PRO A 522 7.82 29.13 1.24
N GLY A 523 6.63 29.11 1.85
CA GLY A 523 5.35 29.13 1.14
C GLY A 523 4.85 27.75 0.67
N LYS A 524 5.65 26.69 0.82
CA LYS A 524 5.24 25.30 0.52
C LYS A 524 4.80 24.49 1.72
N HIS A 525 4.70 25.12 2.88
CA HIS A 525 4.31 24.47 4.13
C HIS A 525 3.50 25.40 5.04
N TRP A 526 2.82 24.83 6.02
CA TRP A 526 1.97 25.58 6.96
C TRP A 526 2.82 26.28 8.04
N GLN A 527 2.77 27.61 8.10
CA GLN A 527 3.31 28.43 9.21
C GLN A 527 4.72 28.07 9.72
N GLY A 528 5.66 27.71 8.85
CA GLY A 528 7.00 27.30 9.30
C GLY A 528 7.16 25.82 9.62
N ASP A 529 6.07 25.06 9.76
CA ASP A 529 6.11 23.62 10.02
C ASP A 529 6.28 22.82 8.72
N GLU A 530 7.52 22.44 8.42
CA GLU A 530 7.90 21.66 7.24
C GLU A 530 7.23 20.26 7.17
N SER A 531 6.62 19.77 8.25
CA SER A 531 5.89 18.49 8.23
C SER A 531 4.50 18.58 7.59
N PHE A 532 3.99 19.81 7.37
CA PHE A 532 2.74 20.08 6.69
C PHE A 532 2.99 20.74 5.33
N CYS A 533 3.06 19.95 4.27
CA CYS A 533 3.21 20.44 2.90
C CYS A 533 1.91 21.09 2.41
N THR A 534 1.94 22.17 1.63
CA THR A 534 0.73 22.61 0.90
C THR A 534 0.30 21.52 -0.08
N LEU A 535 -1.01 21.35 -0.29
CA LEU A 535 -1.50 20.34 -1.23
C LEU A 535 -0.98 20.60 -2.66
N GLU A 536 -0.86 21.87 -3.07
CA GLU A 536 -0.26 22.23 -4.35
C GLU A 536 1.20 21.77 -4.45
N ALA A 537 2.03 22.03 -3.42
CA ALA A 537 3.43 21.60 -3.43
C ALA A 537 3.54 20.08 -3.44
N PHE A 538 2.77 19.39 -2.58
CA PHE A 538 2.76 17.93 -2.53
C PHE A 538 2.34 17.31 -3.87
N LYS A 539 1.26 17.82 -4.46
CA LYS A 539 0.78 17.39 -5.77
C LYS A 539 1.82 17.67 -6.86
N SER A 540 2.43 18.86 -6.88
CA SER A 540 3.46 19.23 -7.85
C SER A 540 4.67 18.29 -7.79
N ILE A 541 5.06 17.81 -6.61
CA ILE A 541 6.15 16.84 -6.45
C ILE A 541 5.73 15.48 -7.02
N VAL A 542 4.53 15.00 -6.67
CA VAL A 542 4.01 13.70 -7.12
C VAL A 542 3.77 13.67 -8.63
N ASP A 543 3.24 14.74 -9.21
CA ASP A 543 2.92 14.83 -10.64
C ASP A 543 4.15 14.57 -11.51
N LYS A 544 5.33 14.95 -11.03
CA LYS A 544 6.56 14.86 -11.80
C LYS A 544 7.04 13.44 -12.00
N PHE A 545 6.63 12.49 -11.17
CA PHE A 545 6.89 11.07 -11.40
C PHE A 545 5.61 10.25 -11.54
N THR A 546 4.43 10.87 -11.69
CA THR A 546 3.20 10.12 -11.97
C THR A 546 3.13 9.82 -13.47
N PRO A 547 3.06 8.54 -13.91
CA PRO A 547 2.90 8.19 -15.31
C PRO A 547 1.50 8.55 -15.80
N ARG A 548 1.40 9.13 -17.01
CA ARG A 548 0.12 9.35 -17.68
C ARG A 548 -0.53 8.04 -18.12
N ASN A 549 0.27 7.17 -18.73
CA ASN A 549 -0.10 5.81 -19.09
C ASN A 549 1.04 4.86 -18.69
N TRP A 550 0.86 4.17 -17.57
CA TRP A 550 1.87 3.26 -17.03
C TRP A 550 2.18 2.10 -17.98
N LYS A 551 1.17 1.53 -18.65
CA LYS A 551 1.35 0.41 -19.59
C LYS A 551 2.23 0.82 -20.78
N SER A 552 1.98 2.01 -21.35
CA SER A 552 2.81 2.55 -22.42
C SER A 552 4.23 2.85 -21.94
N ALA A 553 4.39 3.46 -20.77
CA ALA A 553 5.71 3.78 -20.20
C ALA A 553 6.52 2.50 -19.88
N CYS A 554 5.86 1.40 -19.52
CA CYS A 554 6.50 0.11 -19.24
C CYS A 554 7.14 -0.60 -20.44
N VAL A 555 6.82 -0.17 -21.66
CA VAL A 555 7.41 -0.69 -22.91
C VAL A 555 8.16 0.38 -23.69
N ALA A 556 8.26 1.60 -23.16
CA ALA A 556 9.09 2.66 -23.69
C ALA A 556 10.54 2.54 -23.18
N ASN A 557 11.46 3.25 -23.83
CA ASN A 557 12.86 3.41 -23.42
C ASN A 557 13.64 2.09 -23.22
N LEU A 558 13.22 0.99 -23.84
CA LEU A 558 13.85 -0.33 -23.61
C LEU A 558 15.30 -0.42 -24.09
N ASP A 559 15.71 0.51 -24.95
CA ASP A 559 17.03 0.70 -25.53
C ASP A 559 17.85 1.82 -24.84
N GLN A 560 17.24 2.56 -23.91
CA GLN A 560 17.89 3.67 -23.21
C GLN A 560 18.69 3.21 -21.98
N PRO A 561 19.71 3.98 -21.54
CA PRO A 561 20.45 3.70 -20.32
C PRO A 561 19.54 3.51 -19.10
N THR A 562 19.91 2.62 -18.19
CA THR A 562 19.09 2.24 -17.03
C THR A 562 19.50 2.92 -15.73
N ILE A 563 20.75 3.38 -15.66
CA ILE A 563 21.27 4.19 -14.57
C ILE A 563 21.46 5.60 -15.14
N PRO A 564 20.86 6.63 -14.55
CA PRO A 564 21.05 8.01 -15.01
C PRO A 564 22.49 8.48 -14.75
N ASP A 565 22.99 9.38 -15.60
CA ASP A 565 24.33 9.94 -15.47
C ASP A 565 24.46 10.87 -14.25
N GLU A 566 23.37 11.52 -13.86
CA GLU A 566 23.26 12.36 -12.68
C GLU A 566 22.20 11.81 -11.71
N ILE A 567 22.41 12.04 -10.41
CA ILE A 567 21.44 11.63 -9.39
C ILE A 567 20.19 12.48 -9.55
N GLU A 568 19.11 11.82 -9.95
CA GLU A 568 17.81 12.44 -10.02
C GLU A 568 17.15 12.42 -8.63
N ALA A 569 17.31 13.49 -7.83
CA ALA A 569 16.95 13.49 -6.41
C ALA A 569 15.42 13.63 -6.18
N PRO A 570 14.80 12.78 -5.35
CA PRO A 570 13.38 12.84 -5.09
C PRO A 570 12.97 14.10 -4.30
N GLY A 571 11.74 14.56 -4.51
CA GLY A 571 11.16 15.68 -3.78
C GLY A 571 11.42 17.06 -4.38
N TYR A 572 12.47 17.27 -5.18
CA TYR A 572 12.80 18.60 -5.73
C TYR A 572 12.52 18.73 -7.21
N GLU A 573 12.97 17.71 -7.94
CA GLU A 573 12.78 17.57 -9.39
C GLU A 573 11.38 17.78 -9.79
#